data_AF-A0A820DTA0-F1
#
_entry.id   AF-A0A820DTA0-F1
#
_cell.length_a   1.000
_cell.length_b   1.000
_cell.length_c   1.000
_cell.angle_alpha   90.00
_cell.angle_beta   90.00
_cell.angle_gamma   90.00
#
_symmetry.space_group_name_H-M   'P 1'
#
loop_
_entity.id
_entity.type
_entity.pdbx_description
1 polymer ?
#
loop_
_entity_poly.entity_id
_entity_poly.type
_entity_poly.pdbx_seq_one_letter_code
_entity_poly.pdbx_strand_id
1 'polypeptide(L)' 'MSKEFNIAICGSARVGKSTLVNALCGKQVARTSNSLCAQTDRMEKYLINGNDHTSSISYTITIYDTPGIES' A
#
# COMPACT_ATOMS: atom_id res chain seq x y z
N MET A 1 -18.84 6.02 14.40
CA MET A 1 -17.63 6.89 14.32
C MET A 1 -16.61 6.13 13.49
N SER A 2 -16.01 6.72 12.45
CA SER A 2 -15.00 6.06 11.63
C SER A 2 -13.59 6.51 12.02
N LYS A 3 -12.63 5.60 12.07
CA LYS A 3 -11.22 5.91 12.27
C LYS A 3 -10.47 5.98 10.95
N GLU A 4 -9.53 6.90 10.83
CA GLU A 4 -8.72 7.09 9.62
C GLU A 4 -7.25 6.91 9.94
N PHE A 5 -6.55 6.17 9.07
CA PHE A 5 -5.13 5.90 9.18
C PHE A 5 -4.43 6.17 7.85
N ASN A 6 -3.22 6.71 7.92
CA ASN A 6 -2.34 6.94 6.77
C ASN A 6 -1.05 6.15 6.97
N ILE A 7 -0.70 5.30 6.00
CA ILE A 7 0.48 4.43 6.04
C ILE A 7 1.27 4.66 4.75
N ALA A 8 2.53 5.11 4.87
CA ALA A 8 3.44 5.17 3.74
C ALA A 8 4.35 3.94 3.73
N ILE A 9 4.48 3.30 2.56
CA ILE A 9 5.39 2.18 2.36
C ILE A 9 6.62 2.69 1.61
N CYS A 10 7.75 2.73 2.31
CA CYS A 10 9.02 3.27 1.83
C CYS A 10 10.12 2.20 1.87
N GLY A 11 11.14 2.36 1.03
CA GLY A 11 12.28 1.44 0.93
C GLY A 11 12.90 1.46 -0.46
N SER A 12 14.02 0.76 -0.63
CA SER A 12 14.75 0.73 -1.91
C SER A 12 13.88 0.24 -3.07
N ALA A 13 14.29 0.52 -4.29
CA ALA A 13 13.60 -0.06 -5.45
C ALA A 13 13.62 -1.60 -5.37
N ARG A 14 12.55 -2.23 -5.87
CA ARG A 14 12.44 -3.69 -6.02
C ARG A 14 12.41 -4.53 -4.72
N VAL A 15 12.39 -3.92 -3.53
CA VAL A 15 12.28 -4.67 -2.24
C VAL A 15 10.90 -5.30 -1.97
N GLY A 16 9.96 -5.19 -2.92
CA GLY A 16 8.62 -5.78 -2.81
C GLY A 16 7.55 -4.89 -2.18
N LYS A 17 7.73 -3.57 -2.15
CA LYS A 17 6.74 -2.60 -1.61
C LYS A 17 5.34 -2.80 -2.22
N SER A 18 5.23 -2.73 -3.54
CA SER A 18 3.97 -2.92 -4.27
C SER A 18 3.41 -4.34 -4.12
N THR A 19 4.27 -5.34 -3.89
CA THR A 19 3.84 -6.70 -3.55
C THR A 19 3.18 -6.75 -2.17
N LEU A 20 3.76 -6.05 -1.18
CA LEU A 20 3.16 -5.90 0.14
C LEU A 20 1.82 -5.15 0.08
N VAL A 21 1.71 -4.11 -0.75
CA VAL A 21 0.42 -3.42 -0.99
C VAL A 21 -0.64 -4.40 -1.49
N ASN A 22 -0.31 -5.22 -2.50
CA ASN A 22 -1.24 -6.22 -3.04
C ASN A 22 -1.68 -7.22 -1.97
N ALA A 23 -0.76 -7.66 -1.11
CA ALA A 23 -1.08 -8.55 0.00
C ALA A 23 -2.02 -7.89 1.02
N LEU A 24 -1.76 -6.62 1.39
CA LEU A 24 -2.60 -5.86 2.32
C LEU A 24 -4.00 -5.59 1.75
N CYS A 25 -4.10 -5.34 0.45
CA CYS A 25 -5.39 -5.15 -0.23
C CYS A 25 -6.13 -6.46 -0.51
N GLY A 26 -5.48 -7.62 -0.38
CA GLY A 26 -6.06 -8.93 -0.69
C GLY A 26 -6.34 -9.16 -2.18
N LYS A 27 -5.83 -8.29 -3.06
CA LYS A 27 -6.01 -8.33 -4.51
C LYS A 27 -4.87 -7.60 -5.21
N GLN A 28 -4.64 -7.93 -6.48
CA GLN A 28 -3.62 -7.27 -7.30
C GLN A 28 -4.13 -5.89 -7.75
N VAL A 29 -3.73 -4.84 -7.01
CA VAL A 29 -4.07 -3.43 -7.27
C VAL A 29 -2.86 -2.60 -7.68
N ALA A 30 -1.70 -2.88 -7.10
CA ALA A 30 -0.44 -2.25 -7.43
C ALA A 30 0.27 -3.03 -8.54
N ARG A 31 0.87 -2.27 -9.48
CA ARG A 31 1.63 -2.84 -10.59
C ARG A 31 2.87 -3.54 -10.05
N THR A 32 2.95 -4.84 -10.26
CA THR A 32 4.14 -5.64 -9.93
C THR A 32 4.67 -6.29 -11.20
N SER A 33 5.99 -6.36 -11.32
CA SER A 33 6.64 -7.12 -12.39
C SER A 33 7.90 -7.77 -11.83
N ASN A 34 8.29 -8.90 -12.42
CA ASN A 34 9.59 -9.52 -12.14
C ASN A 34 10.74 -8.85 -12.92
N SER A 35 10.47 -7.72 -13.59
CA SER A 35 11.48 -7.01 -14.37
C SER A 35 12.34 -6.12 -13.48
N LEU A 36 13.57 -5.89 -13.91
CA LEU A 36 14.50 -4.96 -13.26
C LEU A 36 14.09 -3.50 -13.47
N CYS A 37 13.06 -3.14 -14.23
CA CYS A 37 12.64 -1.73 -14.28
C CYS A 37 11.95 -1.33 -12.97
N ALA A 38 12.29 -0.16 -12.43
CA ALA A 38 11.50 0.44 -11.36
C ALA A 38 10.04 0.59 -11.85
N GLN A 39 9.10 0.04 -11.09
CA GLN A 39 7.68 -0.04 -11.50
C GLN A 39 6.85 1.11 -10.93
N THR A 40 7.36 1.75 -9.86
CA THR A 40 6.70 2.85 -9.16
C THR A 40 7.54 4.10 -9.39
N ASP A 41 7.21 4.87 -10.42
CA ASP A 41 7.83 6.16 -10.76
C ASP A 41 7.11 7.35 -10.10
N ARG A 42 5.92 7.11 -9.55
CA ARG A 42 5.08 8.07 -8.84
C ARG A 42 4.50 7.45 -7.57
N MET A 43 4.14 8.31 -6.62
CA MET A 43 3.41 7.86 -5.42
C MET A 43 1.99 7.45 -5.83
N GLU A 44 1.58 6.25 -5.44
CA GLU A 44 0.24 5.71 -5.66
C GLU A 44 -0.51 5.54 -4.35
N LYS A 45 -1.84 5.72 -4.38
CA LYS A 45 -2.70 5.67 -3.19
C LYS A 45 -3.71 4.53 -3.27
N TYR A 46 -3.82 3.75 -2.21
CA TYR A 46 -4.77 2.64 -2.08
C TYR A 46 -5.61 2.79 -0.82
N LEU A 47 -6.90 2.48 -0.90
CA LEU A 47 -7.85 2.60 0.21
C LEU A 47 -8.30 1.21 0.66
N ILE A 48 -8.21 0.95 1.96
CA ILE A 48 -8.75 -0.24 2.61
C ILE A 48 -9.80 0.21 3.61
N ASN A 49 -11.04 -0.21 3.38
CA ASN A 49 -12.15 0.02 4.30
C ASN A 49 -12.43 -1.26 5.07
N GLY A 50 -12.67 -1.15 6.36
CA GLY A 50 -13.02 -2.30 7.18
C GLY A 50 -13.83 -1.91 8.41
N ASN A 51 -14.26 -2.91 9.14
CA ASN A 51 -14.93 -2.74 10.43
C ASN A 51 -14.13 -3.49 11.48
N ASP A 52 -13.94 -2.86 12.63
CA ASP A 52 -13.40 -3.53 13.80
C ASP A 52 -14.49 -4.43 14.40
N HIS A 53 -14.27 -5.74 14.27
CA HIS A 53 -15.17 -6.77 14.78
C HIS A 53 -15.34 -6.72 16.31
N THR A 54 -14.43 -6.07 17.03
CA THR A 54 -14.45 -5.99 18.50
C THR A 54 -15.16 -4.76 19.04
N SER A 55 -15.22 -3.67 18.28
CA SER A 55 -15.67 -2.38 18.81
C SER A 55 -16.77 -1.68 17.98
N SER A 56 -17.31 -2.33 16.93
CA SER A 56 -18.34 -1.75 16.04
C SER A 56 -17.94 -0.42 15.39
N ILE A 57 -16.63 -0.19 15.27
CA ILE A 57 -16.04 1.01 14.67
C ILE A 57 -15.64 0.68 13.23
N SER A 58 -16.07 1.50 12.27
CA SER A 58 -15.55 1.43 10.90
C SER A 58 -14.18 2.11 10.83
N TYR A 59 -13.34 1.68 9.90
CA TYR A 59 -12.05 2.33 9.64
C TYR A 59 -11.75 2.43 8.15
N THR A 60 -10.94 3.43 7.81
CA THR A 60 -10.34 3.64 6.49
C THR A 60 -8.83 3.72 6.66
N ILE A 61 -8.09 2.88 5.96
CA ILE A 61 -6.63 2.94 5.85
C ILE A 61 -6.30 3.44 4.45
N THR A 62 -5.55 4.52 4.39
CA THR A 62 -4.89 4.96 3.16
C THR A 62 -3.45 4.46 3.14
N ILE A 63 -3.11 3.66 2.13
CA ILE A 63 -1.73 3.22 1.86
C ILE A 63 -1.15 4.10 0.75
N TYR A 64 0.04 4.65 0.98
CA TYR A 64 0.85 5.36 -0.01
C TYR A 64 2.01 4.46 -0.44
N ASP A 65 1.94 3.89 -1.63
CA ASP A 65 3.05 3.17 -2.26
C ASP A 65 4.00 4.19 -2.90
N THR A 66 5.26 4.18 -2.50
CA THR A 66 6.22 5.21 -2.89
C THR A 66 7.26 4.66 -3.87
N PRO A 67 7.83 5.52 -4.76
CA PRO A 67 8.99 5.15 -5.54
C PRO A 67 10.13 4.61 -4.67
N GLY A 68 10.93 3.70 -5.26
CA GLY A 68 12.14 3.23 -4.58
C GLY A 68 13.12 4.38 -4.35
N ILE A 69 13.67 4.47 -3.14
CA ILE A 69 14.78 5.39 -2.85
C ILE A 69 16.07 4.67 -3.24
N GLU A 70 16.78 5.21 -4.23
CA GLU A 70 18.12 4.76 -4.63
C GLU A 70 19.12 5.88 -4.30
N SER A 71 20.27 5.53 -3.74
CA SER A 71 21.37 6.43 -3.36
C SER A 71 22.46 6.48 -4.42
#